data_AF-A0A815J676-F1
#
_entry.id   AF-A0A815J676-F1
#
_cell.length_a   1.000
_cell.length_b   1.000
_cell.length_c   1.000
_cell.angle_alpha   90.00
_cell.angle_beta   90.00
_cell.angle_gamma   90.00
#
_symmetry.space_group_name_H-M   'P 1'
#
loop_
_entity.id
_entity.type
_entity.pdbx_description
1 polymer ?
#
loop_
_entity_poly.entity_id
_entity_poly.type
_entity_poly.pdbx_seq_one_letter_code
_entity_poly.pdbx_strand_id
1 'polypeptide(L)'
;MVWGGVSSQGKTTLRFVAPGTKVNSNCYINKVLKPFLTRDVPRLFPKTRKIKWFFSSRFEEWMPNSPGAAPMDYSIWEYLKQQLNKTH
;
A
#
# COMPACT_ATOMS: atom_id res chain seq x y z
N MET A 1 -1.77 12.24 4.60
CA MET A 1 -1.31 11.24 3.60
C MET A 1 -2.18 10.00 3.73
N VAL A 2 -2.53 9.34 2.62
CA VAL A 2 -3.20 8.04 2.62
C VAL A 2 -2.23 6.97 2.12
N TRP A 3 -2.32 5.78 2.72
CA TRP A 3 -1.64 4.58 2.24
C TRP A 3 -2.66 3.50 1.93
N GLY A 4 -2.44 2.77 0.84
CA GLY A 4 -3.26 1.66 0.40
C GLY A 4 -2.45 0.74 -0.50
N GLY A 5 -2.93 -0.47 -0.67
CA GLY A 5 -2.33 -1.48 -1.54
C GLY A 5 -3.40 -2.40 -2.09
N VAL A 6 -3.10 -2.99 -3.24
CA VAL A 6 -3.93 -3.99 -3.89
C VAL A 6 -3.10 -5.22 -4.19
N SER A 7 -3.77 -6.36 -4.17
CA SER A 7 -3.22 -7.65 -4.55
C SER A 7 -4.27 -8.38 -5.38
N SER A 8 -3.87 -9.45 -6.08
CA SER A 8 -4.82 -10.33 -6.76
C SER A 8 -5.87 -10.94 -5.82
N GLN A 9 -5.56 -11.04 -4.52
CA GLN A 9 -6.47 -11.52 -3.47
C GLN A 9 -7.44 -10.44 -2.96
N GLY A 10 -7.25 -9.19 -3.38
CA GLY A 10 -8.07 -8.04 -3.01
C GLY A 10 -7.29 -6.87 -2.45
N LYS A 11 -8.04 -5.87 -1.96
CA LYS A 11 -7.52 -4.60 -1.46
C LYS A 11 -7.14 -4.64 0.02
N THR A 12 -6.13 -3.88 0.41
CA THR A 12 -5.79 -3.61 1.81
C THR A 12 -6.71 -2.54 2.41
N THR A 13 -6.69 -2.45 3.73
CA THR A 13 -7.36 -1.37 4.45
C THR A 13 -6.64 -0.04 4.18
N LEU A 14 -7.38 1.00 3.80
CA LEU A 14 -6.80 2.34 3.64
C LEU A 14 -6.37 2.89 5.00
N ARG A 15 -5.16 3.43 5.07
CA ARG A 15 -4.55 3.96 6.30
C ARG A 15 -4.28 5.44 6.13
N PHE A 16 -4.92 6.24 6.97
CA PHE A 16 -4.72 7.68 6.99
C PHE A 16 -3.66 8.05 8.02
N VAL A 17 -2.65 8.78 7.56
CA VAL A 17 -1.64 9.41 8.42
C VAL A 17 -2.03 10.88 8.60
N ALA A 18 -1.96 11.33 9.86
CA ALA A 18 -2.32 12.68 10.26
C ALA A 18 -1.68 13.76 9.35
N PRO A 19 -2.43 14.83 9.03
CA PRO A 19 -1.93 15.93 8.22
C PRO A 19 -0.69 16.57 8.88
N GLY A 20 0.26 17.04 8.07
CA GLY A 20 1.52 17.64 8.55
C GLY A 20 2.55 16.66 9.11
N THR A 21 2.26 15.35 9.22
CA THR A 21 3.25 14.37 9.69
C THR A 21 4.26 14.03 8.59
N LYS A 22 5.55 14.28 8.84
CA LYS A 22 6.64 13.75 8.00
C LYS A 22 6.75 12.24 8.17
N VAL A 23 6.66 11.50 7.06
CA VAL A 23 6.77 10.03 7.08
C VAL A 23 8.23 9.64 7.17
N ASN A 24 8.69 9.40 8.38
CA ASN A 24 9.98 8.76 8.64
C ASN A 24 9.83 7.23 8.70
N SER A 25 10.95 6.50 8.72
CA SER A 25 10.96 5.04 8.74
C SER A 25 10.21 4.48 9.96
N ASN A 26 10.39 5.07 11.14
CA ASN A 26 9.73 4.61 12.37
C ASN A 26 8.20 4.81 12.32
N CYS A 27 7.76 5.93 11.77
CA CYS A 27 6.36 6.27 11.53
C CYS A 27 5.75 5.28 10.53
N TYR A 28 6.43 5.01 9.43
CA TYR A 28 5.97 4.05 8.43
C TYR A 28 5.86 2.64 9.02
N ILE A 29 6.90 2.18 9.73
CA ILE A 29 6.91 0.85 10.36
C ILE A 29 5.74 0.71 11.34
N ASN A 30 5.54 1.69 12.22
CA ASN A 30 4.52 1.59 13.27
C ASN A 30 3.10 1.86 12.79
N LYS A 31 2.89 2.86 11.92
CA LYS A 31 1.55 3.28 11.50
C LYS A 31 1.05 2.54 10.27
N VAL A 32 1.94 2.06 9.41
CA VAL A 32 1.58 1.41 8.14
C VAL A 32 1.94 -0.08 8.16
N LEU A 33 3.23 -0.41 8.34
CA LEU A 33 3.74 -1.76 8.12
C LEU A 33 3.23 -2.77 9.16
N LYS A 34 3.35 -2.46 10.46
CA LYS A 34 2.88 -3.33 11.54
C LYS A 34 1.39 -3.65 11.42
N PRO A 35 0.49 -2.65 11.24
CA PRO A 35 -0.92 -2.93 11.02
C PRO A 35 -1.22 -3.71 9.75
N PHE A 36 -0.50 -3.45 8.65
CA PHE A 36 -0.65 -4.21 7.40
C PHE A 36 -0.31 -5.70 7.60
N LEU A 37 0.85 -5.99 8.19
CA LEU A 37 1.30 -7.35 8.47
C LEU A 37 0.38 -8.10 9.44
N THR A 38 -0.19 -7.39 10.43
CA THR A 38 -1.01 -8.03 11.46
C THR A 38 -2.45 -8.27 10.99
N ARG A 39 -3.02 -7.37 10.17
CA ARG A 39 -4.44 -7.43 9.79
C ARG A 39 -4.67 -7.85 8.35
N ASP A 40 -3.96 -7.23 7.40
CA ASP A 40 -4.25 -7.43 5.98
C ASP A 40 -3.58 -8.69 5.44
N VAL A 41 -2.36 -9.02 5.88
CA VAL A 41 -1.65 -10.22 5.39
C VAL A 41 -2.39 -11.52 5.74
N PRO A 42 -2.84 -11.78 6.99
CA PRO A 42 -3.59 -13.00 7.29
C PRO A 42 -4.93 -13.07 6.55
N ARG A 43 -5.56 -11.92 6.30
CA ARG A 43 -6.84 -11.82 5.59
C ARG A 43 -6.68 -12.10 4.09
N LEU A 44 -5.66 -11.54 3.46
CA LEU A 44 -5.41 -11.68 2.01
C LEU A 44 -4.70 -12.98 1.66
N PHE A 45 -3.88 -13.51 2.57
CA PHE A 45 -3.04 -14.69 2.34
C PHE A 45 -3.19 -15.73 3.46
N PRO A 46 -4.39 -16.30 3.67
CA PRO A 46 -4.66 -17.21 4.80
C PRO A 46 -3.83 -18.50 4.76
N LYS A 47 -3.38 -18.92 3.57
CA LYS A 47 -2.56 -20.13 3.37
C LYS A 47 -1.06 -19.88 3.55
N THR A 48 -0.62 -18.62 3.51
CA THR A 48 0.80 -18.25 3.56
C THR A 48 1.24 -18.05 5.00
N ARG A 49 1.56 -19.15 5.68
CA ARG A 49 1.84 -19.15 7.14
C ARG A 49 3.17 -18.52 7.56
N LYS A 50 4.04 -18.17 6.61
CA LYS A 50 5.39 -17.66 6.92
C LYS A 50 5.57 -16.28 6.29
N ILE A 51 5.37 -15.24 7.11
CA ILE A 51 5.66 -13.82 6.80
C ILE A 51 7.09 -13.66 6.22
N LYS A 52 8.03 -14.53 6.63
CA LYS A 52 9.39 -14.60 6.11
C LYS A 52 9.45 -14.77 4.58
N TRP A 53 8.50 -15.48 3.97
CA TRP A 53 8.44 -15.62 2.50
C TRP A 53 7.82 -14.41 1.81
N PHE A 54 6.93 -13.67 2.48
CA PHE A 54 6.32 -12.45 1.93
C PHE A 54 7.39 -11.41 1.55
N PHE A 55 8.47 -11.33 2.32
CA PHE A 55 9.61 -10.45 2.04
C PHE A 55 10.76 -11.12 1.28
N SER A 56 10.70 -12.45 1.08
CA SER A 56 11.71 -13.21 0.32
C SER A 56 11.30 -13.43 -1.13
N SER A 57 10.02 -13.21 -1.47
CA SER A 57 9.58 -13.09 -2.85
C SER A 57 10.39 -11.98 -3.52
N ARG A 58 11.03 -12.34 -4.64
CA ARG A 58 11.88 -11.46 -5.45
C ARG A 58 11.17 -10.12 -5.61
N PHE A 59 11.70 -9.07 -4.97
CA PHE A 59 11.22 -7.72 -5.22
C PHE A 59 11.41 -7.48 -6.72
N GLU A 60 10.31 -7.23 -7.42
CA GLU A 60 10.38 -6.70 -8.77
C GLU A 60 11.17 -5.39 -8.67
N GLU A 61 12.27 -5.30 -9.41
CA GLU A 61 13.13 -4.13 -9.34
C GLU A 61 12.36 -2.93 -9.89
N TRP A 62 12.02 -2.00 -9.01
CA TRP A 62 11.21 -0.85 -9.37
C TRP A 62 12.02 0.13 -10.21
N MET A 63 11.50 0.47 -11.39
CA MET A 63 12.11 1.49 -12.23
C MET A 63 12.02 2.87 -11.56
N PRO A 64 13.13 3.62 -11.41
CA PRO A 64 13.09 4.95 -10.83
C PRO A 64 12.25 5.90 -11.70
N ASN A 65 11.50 6.80 -11.07
CA ASN A 65 10.69 7.83 -11.72
C ASN A 65 9.65 7.33 -12.73
N SER A 66 9.15 6.09 -12.58
CA SER A 66 8.17 5.50 -13.50
C SER A 66 6.80 5.28 -12.84
N PRO A 67 5.97 6.33 -12.68
CA PRO A 67 4.61 6.18 -12.13
C PRO A 67 3.71 5.33 -13.05
N GLY A 68 4.01 5.27 -14.35
CA GLY A 68 3.31 4.42 -15.32
C GLY A 68 3.51 2.91 -15.09
N ALA A 69 4.58 2.52 -14.39
CA ALA A 69 4.82 1.12 -14.00
C ALA A 69 4.15 0.76 -12.67
N ALA A 70 3.60 1.74 -11.94
CA ALA A 70 3.01 1.54 -10.62
C ALA A 70 1.48 1.42 -10.70
N PRO A 71 0.88 0.23 -10.50
CA PRO A 71 -0.59 0.05 -10.60
C PRO A 71 -1.39 0.91 -9.63
N MET A 72 -0.80 1.25 -8.48
CA MET A 72 -1.41 2.20 -7.57
C MET A 72 -1.49 3.61 -8.15
N ASP A 73 -0.43 4.07 -8.83
CA ASP A 73 -0.38 5.43 -9.37
C ASP A 73 -1.22 5.55 -10.64
N TYR A 74 -0.94 4.78 -11.69
CA TYR A 74 -1.60 4.98 -13.00
C TYR A 74 -3.08 4.61 -13.02
N SER A 75 -3.56 3.74 -12.11
CA SER A 75 -4.98 3.33 -12.05
C SER A 75 -5.71 3.90 -10.85
N ILE A 76 -5.34 3.45 -9.64
CA ILE A 76 -6.18 3.64 -8.45
C ILE A 76 -6.16 5.08 -7.98
N TRP A 77 -4.98 5.68 -7.87
CA TRP A 77 -4.84 7.05 -7.44
C TRP A 77 -5.32 8.03 -8.51
N GLU A 78 -5.06 7.79 -9.79
CA GLU A 78 -5.65 8.62 -10.86
C GLU A 78 -7.18 8.59 -10.84
N TYR A 79 -7.79 7.41 -10.69
CA TYR A 79 -9.26 7.32 -10.57
C TYR A 79 -9.78 8.10 -9.36
N LEU A 80 -9.15 7.95 -8.19
CA LEU A 80 -9.56 8.65 -6.98
C LEU A 80 -9.40 10.17 -7.10
N LYS A 81 -8.33 10.66 -7.73
CA LYS A 81 -8.17 12.08 -8.05
C LYS A 81 -9.30 12.59 -8.93
N GLN A 82 -9.66 11.85 -9.98
CA GLN A 82 -10.76 12.23 -10.86
C GLN A 82 -12.10 12.33 -10.10
N GLN A 83 -12.37 11.41 -9.17
CA GLN A 83 -13.58 11.46 -8.35
C GLN A 83 -13.59 12.67 -7.40
N LEU A 84 -12.45 12.97 -6.78
CA LEU A 84 -12.32 14.16 -5.93
C LEU A 84 -12.53 15.45 -6.73
N ASN A 85 -12.00 15.54 -7.94
CA ASN A 85 -12.14 16.71 -8.80
C ASN A 85 -13.58 16.92 -9.31
N LYS A 86 -14.38 15.86 -9.41
CA LYS A 86 -15.81 15.96 -9.78
C LYS A 86 -16.71 16.42 -8.63
N THR A 87 -16.22 16.33 -7.40
CA THR A 87 -17.01 16.61 -6.18
C THR A 87 -16.85 18.06 -5.71
N HIS A 88 -16.02 18.85 -6.39
CA HIS A 88 -15.85 20.29 -6.22
C HIS A 88 -16.52 21.05 -7.36
#